data_AF-A0A0V1JPL6-F1
#
_entry.id   AF-A0A0V1JPL6-F1
#
_cell.length_a   1.000
_cell.length_b   1.000
_cell.length_c   1.000
_cell.angle_alpha   90.00
_cell.angle_beta   90.00
_cell.angle_gamma   90.00
#
_symmetry.space_group_name_H-M   'P 1'
#
loop_
_entity.id
_entity.type
_entity.pdbx_description
1 polymer ?
#
loop_
_entity_poly.entity_id
_entity_poly.type
_entity_poly.pdbx_seq_one_letter_code
_entity_poly.pdbx_strand_id
1 'polypeptide(L)'
;LEMDRMVGYCPGPLGSCEMAVGRLLASRRAPTPYGGSSNHQCKRSAFIGHNDQVSHDIQQETLDECGIKKGCIFHPDGCRLPKCLLALTYNFTGEVIEYEISSFLKENMSNRYIAIGFSDDQEMGNDSVIYCQASKTMDPEIGLGYTTTKNFKIIEDVITVKKILQNQETGIINGTMTCRFLQKIWDENPELHMKSLYTPHYIFLVHGLIDEQSGNFQIHSTSHDSDMYPYISPGKIIIATTHKPFTNIHSGIITKKSSSPLKRNIIKAHGYEIYD
;
A
#
# COMPACT_ATOMS: atom_id res chain seq x y z
N LEU A 1 47.28 11.69 17.51
CA LEU A 1 45.80 11.75 17.58
C LEU A 1 45.33 10.34 17.25
N GLU A 2 45.16 9.55 18.30
CA GLU A 2 44.90 8.12 18.28
C GLU A 2 43.40 7.90 18.04
N MET A 3 43.04 7.06 17.07
CA MET A 3 41.64 6.76 16.73
C MET A 3 41.09 5.72 17.70
N ASP A 4 40.15 6.11 18.55
CA ASP A 4 39.39 5.21 19.41
C ASP A 4 38.60 4.19 18.56
N ARG A 5 38.87 2.91 18.78
CA ARG A 5 38.18 1.79 18.14
C ARG A 5 37.04 1.34 19.06
N MET A 6 35.78 1.57 18.67
CA MET A 6 34.63 1.05 19.40
C MET A 6 34.56 -0.48 19.31
N VAL A 7 34.48 -1.16 20.45
CA VAL A 7 34.21 -2.60 20.54
C VAL A 7 32.81 -2.77 21.12
N GLY A 8 31.84 -3.14 20.27
CA GLY A 8 30.49 -3.47 20.72
C GLY A 8 30.46 -4.83 21.41
N TYR A 9 29.89 -4.88 22.61
CA TYR A 9 29.61 -6.12 23.35
C TYR A 9 28.09 -6.29 23.47
N CYS A 10 27.55 -7.43 23.03
CA CYS A 10 26.15 -7.78 23.20
C CYS A 10 26.01 -8.86 24.27
N PRO A 11 25.40 -8.60 25.45
CA PRO A 11 24.80 -9.66 26.23
C PRO A 11 23.43 -10.01 25.61
N GLY A 12 23.05 -11.29 25.70
CA GLY A 12 21.83 -11.82 25.08
C GLY A 12 20.51 -11.31 25.67
N PRO A 13 19.42 -12.02 25.37
CA PRO A 13 18.31 -11.54 24.57
C PRO A 13 17.34 -10.72 25.41
N LEU A 14 17.28 -9.42 25.14
CA LEU A 14 16.12 -8.52 25.22
C LEU A 14 16.67 -7.13 24.90
N GLY A 15 16.11 -6.49 23.87
CA GLY A 15 16.70 -5.31 23.24
C GLY A 15 16.73 -4.08 24.15
N SER A 16 17.93 -3.60 24.45
CA SER A 16 18.26 -2.18 24.59
C SER A 16 19.78 -1.99 24.47
N CYS A 17 20.22 -1.12 23.57
CA CYS A 17 21.63 -0.73 23.47
C CYS A 17 21.85 0.56 24.27
N GLU A 18 22.47 0.46 25.44
CA GLU A 18 23.08 1.62 26.11
C GLU A 18 24.59 1.67 25.79
N MET A 19 25.08 2.85 25.40
CA MET A 19 26.51 3.06 25.18
C MET A 19 27.20 3.43 26.50
N ALA A 20 28.11 2.58 26.98
CA ALA A 20 28.98 2.90 28.11
C ALA A 20 30.44 3.13 27.63
N VAL A 21 31.04 4.25 28.01
CA VAL A 21 32.44 4.59 27.70
C VAL A 21 33.34 4.12 28.84
N GLY A 22 34.16 3.09 28.61
CA GLY A 22 35.11 2.54 29.58
C GLY A 22 36.55 2.51 29.06
N ARG A 23 37.49 3.10 29.81
CA ARG A 23 38.94 3.09 29.53
C ARG A 23 39.55 1.72 29.87
N LEU A 24 40.22 1.08 28.92
CA LEU A 24 41.02 -0.13 29.16
C LEU A 24 42.49 0.22 29.41
N LEU A 25 42.95 -0.06 30.63
CA LEU A 25 44.36 -0.03 31.02
C LEU A 25 45.05 -1.30 30.50
N ALA A 26 46.24 -1.11 29.92
CA ALA A 26 47.07 -2.16 29.36
C ALA A 26 47.61 -3.13 30.43
N SER A 27 47.49 -4.44 30.19
CA SER A 27 48.49 -5.39 30.69
C SER A 27 48.57 -6.65 29.85
N ARG A 28 49.82 -7.06 29.62
CA ARG A 28 50.31 -8.09 28.71
C ARG A 28 50.10 -9.49 29.30
N ARG A 29 49.63 -10.43 28.48
CA ARG A 29 50.18 -11.81 28.30
C ARG A 29 49.19 -12.67 27.51
N ALA A 30 49.65 -13.15 26.36
CA ALA A 30 49.03 -14.28 25.68
C ALA A 30 49.54 -15.59 26.29
N PRO A 31 48.67 -16.59 26.53
CA PRO A 31 49.07 -17.99 26.61
C PRO A 31 48.58 -18.77 25.38
N THR A 32 49.50 -19.52 24.78
CA THR A 32 49.32 -20.54 23.73
C THR A 32 48.67 -21.83 24.28
N PRO A 33 48.20 -22.76 23.42
CA PRO A 33 47.06 -23.62 23.67
C PRO A 33 47.43 -24.98 24.29
N TYR A 34 46.55 -25.53 25.12
CA TYR A 34 46.51 -26.95 25.47
C TYR A 34 45.12 -27.51 25.19
N GLY A 35 45.08 -28.62 24.46
CA GLY A 35 43.88 -29.28 23.98
C GLY A 35 43.07 -29.96 25.10
N GLY A 36 41.76 -29.89 24.95
CA GLY A 36 40.78 -30.63 25.71
C GLY A 36 39.54 -30.85 24.85
N SER A 37 39.25 -32.12 24.56
CA SER A 37 38.11 -32.60 23.78
C SER A 37 36.78 -32.26 24.45
N SER A 38 35.87 -31.59 23.74
CA SER A 38 34.44 -31.87 23.87
C SER A 38 33.72 -31.60 22.54
N ASN A 39 33.03 -32.63 22.08
CA ASN A 39 32.14 -32.63 20.93
C ASN A 39 31.03 -31.60 21.11
N HIS A 40 31.12 -30.41 20.51
CA HIS A 40 29.95 -29.61 20.12
C HIS A 40 30.20 -29.08 18.71
N GLN A 41 29.63 -29.80 17.73
CA GLN A 41 29.58 -29.40 16.34
C GLN A 41 28.68 -28.16 16.26
N CYS A 42 29.27 -26.97 16.29
CA CYS A 42 28.55 -25.74 16.00
C CYS A 42 28.18 -25.78 14.51
N LYS A 43 26.99 -26.30 14.20
CA LYS A 43 26.40 -26.22 12.87
C LYS A 43 26.43 -24.73 12.50
N ARG A 44 27.14 -24.39 11.41
CA ARG A 44 26.91 -23.14 10.70
C ARG A 44 25.46 -23.17 10.23
N SER A 45 24.54 -22.64 11.04
CA SER A 45 23.30 -22.13 10.49
C SER A 45 23.70 -20.96 9.61
N ALA A 46 23.63 -21.19 8.30
CA ALA A 46 23.58 -20.10 7.35
C ALA A 46 22.47 -19.15 7.82
N PHE A 47 22.83 -17.91 8.17
CA PHE A 47 21.85 -16.84 8.29
C PHE A 47 21.30 -16.60 6.89
N ILE A 48 20.24 -17.31 6.55
CA ILE A 48 19.35 -16.98 5.45
C ILE A 48 18.49 -15.81 5.94
N GLY A 49 18.44 -14.73 5.16
CA GLY A 49 17.79 -13.48 5.50
C GLY A 49 16.35 -13.68 6.00
N HIS A 50 16.12 -13.31 7.25
CA HIS A 50 14.81 -13.37 7.90
C HIS A 50 13.85 -12.27 7.39
N ASN A 51 14.35 -11.31 6.60
CA ASN A 51 13.56 -10.17 6.13
C ASN A 51 12.63 -10.52 4.96
N ASP A 52 13.04 -11.48 4.12
CA ASP A 52 12.29 -11.85 2.92
C ASP A 52 11.09 -12.75 3.23
N GLN A 53 11.20 -13.61 4.25
CA GLN A 53 10.11 -14.51 4.66
C GLN A 53 8.96 -13.76 5.32
N VAL A 54 9.25 -12.82 6.24
CA VAL A 54 8.22 -12.02 6.92
C VAL A 54 7.46 -11.14 5.91
N SER A 55 8.15 -10.56 4.92
CA SER A 55 7.51 -9.78 3.87
C SER A 55 6.61 -10.63 2.97
N HIS A 56 7.05 -11.84 2.60
CA HIS A 56 6.29 -12.75 1.74
C HIS A 56 5.05 -13.34 2.44
N ASP A 57 5.13 -13.61 3.74
CA ASP A 57 4.01 -14.14 4.52
C ASP A 57 2.90 -13.09 4.69
N ILE A 58 3.26 -11.83 4.98
CA ILE A 58 2.30 -10.70 5.04
C ILE A 58 1.66 -10.43 3.67
N GLN A 59 2.40 -10.59 2.56
CA GLN A 59 1.88 -10.39 1.20
C GLN A 59 0.83 -11.43 0.80
N GLN A 60 1.05 -12.68 1.19
CA GLN A 60 0.12 -13.77 0.93
C GLN A 60 -1.16 -13.59 1.76
N GLU A 61 -1.05 -13.21 3.03
CA GLU A 61 -2.19 -12.88 3.88
C GLU A 61 -3.02 -11.70 3.33
N THR A 62 -2.38 -10.63 2.84
CA THR A 62 -3.11 -9.48 2.27
C THR A 62 -3.89 -9.84 1.01
N LEU A 63 -3.34 -10.69 0.13
CA LEU A 63 -4.04 -11.17 -1.07
C LEU A 63 -5.17 -12.16 -0.73
N ASP A 64 -4.95 -13.03 0.25
CA ASP A 64 -5.90 -14.07 0.63
C ASP A 64 -7.16 -13.51 1.34
N GLU A 65 -7.08 -12.31 1.91
CA GLU A 65 -8.23 -11.63 2.54
C GLU A 65 -9.07 -10.77 1.58
N CYS A 66 -8.58 -10.53 0.36
CA CYS A 66 -9.30 -9.78 -0.66
C CYS A 66 -10.61 -10.47 -1.06
N GLY A 67 -11.72 -9.71 -1.03
CA GLY A 67 -13.06 -10.24 -1.33
C GLY A 67 -13.70 -11.05 -0.19
N ILE A 68 -12.98 -11.27 0.91
CA ILE A 68 -13.50 -11.92 2.12
C ILE A 68 -13.72 -10.89 3.22
N LYS A 69 -12.63 -10.23 3.63
CA LYS A 69 -12.64 -9.18 4.66
C LYS A 69 -12.26 -7.83 4.10
N LYS A 70 -11.34 -7.81 3.12
CA LYS A 70 -10.79 -6.60 2.53
C LYS A 70 -11.37 -6.34 1.15
N GLY A 71 -11.59 -5.08 0.84
CA GLY A 71 -11.73 -4.60 -0.52
C GLY A 71 -10.34 -4.37 -1.10
N CYS A 72 -10.14 -4.72 -2.36
CA CYS A 72 -8.83 -4.66 -2.99
C CYS A 72 -8.93 -4.12 -4.41
N ILE A 73 -7.98 -3.25 -4.75
CA ILE A 73 -7.77 -2.71 -6.09
C ILE A 73 -6.29 -2.87 -6.40
N PHE A 74 -5.99 -3.55 -7.50
CA PHE A 74 -4.63 -3.80 -7.96
C PHE A 74 -4.51 -3.35 -9.41
N HIS A 75 -3.53 -2.49 -9.68
CA HIS A 75 -3.29 -1.95 -11.01
C HIS A 75 -1.81 -2.13 -11.40
N PRO A 76 -1.51 -2.63 -12.63
CA PRO A 76 -2.46 -3.14 -13.62
C PRO A 76 -3.17 -4.43 -13.16
N ASP A 77 -4.29 -4.77 -13.79
CA ASP A 77 -5.06 -5.97 -13.49
C ASP A 77 -4.15 -7.22 -13.52
N GLY A 78 -4.26 -8.06 -12.48
CA GLY A 78 -3.47 -9.29 -12.36
C GLY A 78 -2.03 -9.10 -11.88
N CYS A 79 -1.61 -7.88 -11.52
CA CYS A 79 -0.34 -7.67 -10.85
C CYS A 79 -0.30 -8.37 -9.48
N ARG A 80 0.91 -8.58 -8.95
CA ARG A 80 1.14 -9.16 -7.63
C ARG A 80 1.95 -8.22 -6.75
N LEU A 81 1.53 -8.08 -5.50
CA LEU A 81 2.30 -7.36 -4.50
C LEU A 81 3.71 -7.99 -4.34
N PRO A 82 4.74 -7.20 -4.01
CA PRO A 82 4.72 -5.75 -3.81
C PRO A 82 4.95 -4.96 -5.12
N LYS A 83 4.89 -5.61 -6.29
CA LYS A 83 5.28 -5.05 -7.60
C LYS A 83 4.12 -4.50 -8.43
N CYS A 84 2.94 -4.32 -7.82
CA CYS A 84 1.85 -3.60 -8.45
C CYS A 84 2.22 -2.12 -8.61
N LEU A 85 1.87 -1.52 -9.75
CA LEU A 85 2.09 -0.10 -9.98
C LEU A 85 1.31 0.73 -8.96
N LEU A 86 0.06 0.35 -8.73
CA LEU A 86 -0.78 0.88 -7.65
C LEU A 86 -1.52 -0.28 -7.01
N ALA A 87 -1.58 -0.28 -5.69
CA ALA A 87 -2.40 -1.22 -4.94
C ALA A 87 -3.08 -0.51 -3.78
N LEU A 88 -4.36 -0.79 -3.58
CA LEU A 88 -5.13 -0.37 -2.44
C LEU A 88 -5.80 -1.59 -1.83
N THR A 89 -5.65 -1.78 -0.53
CA THR A 89 -6.56 -2.60 0.25
C THR A 89 -7.21 -1.76 1.33
N TYR A 90 -8.47 -2.07 1.63
CA TYR A 90 -9.21 -1.40 2.69
C TYR A 90 -10.11 -2.38 3.44
N ASN A 91 -10.27 -2.16 4.74
CA ASN A 91 -11.10 -2.97 5.62
C ASN A 91 -11.95 -2.06 6.51
N PHE A 92 -13.26 -2.17 6.41
CA PHE A 92 -14.16 -1.42 7.28
C PHE A 92 -14.52 -2.23 8.53
N THR A 93 -14.14 -1.74 9.71
CA THR A 93 -14.33 -2.45 10.99
C THR A 93 -15.55 -1.98 11.78
N GLY A 94 -16.34 -1.04 11.24
CA GLY A 94 -17.52 -0.48 11.90
C GLY A 94 -17.33 0.97 12.37
N GLU A 95 -16.13 1.31 12.84
CA GLU A 95 -15.80 2.66 13.34
C GLU A 95 -14.68 3.33 12.56
N VAL A 96 -13.76 2.52 12.03
CA VAL A 96 -12.60 2.98 11.26
C VAL A 96 -12.47 2.15 9.99
N ILE A 97 -11.75 2.72 9.02
CA ILE A 97 -11.31 2.01 7.84
C ILE A 97 -9.79 1.87 7.93
N GLU A 98 -9.32 0.64 7.84
CA GLU A 98 -7.91 0.31 7.76
C GLU A 98 -7.53 0.32 6.28
N TYR A 99 -6.57 1.16 5.89
CA TYR A 99 -6.07 1.23 4.53
C TYR A 99 -4.63 0.76 4.45
N GLU A 100 -4.30 0.15 3.33
CA GLU A 100 -2.93 -0.02 2.84
C GLU A 100 -2.90 0.41 1.38
N ILE A 101 -2.21 1.51 1.08
CA ILE A 101 -1.90 1.94 -0.28
C ILE A 101 -0.42 1.72 -0.55
N SER A 102 -0.11 1.19 -1.72
CA SER A 102 1.27 1.07 -2.17
C SER A 102 1.44 1.33 -3.66
N SER A 103 2.66 1.69 -4.05
CA SER A 103 3.07 1.85 -5.44
C SER A 103 4.48 1.34 -5.64
N PHE A 104 4.68 0.51 -6.66
CA PHE A 104 6.00 0.09 -7.10
C PHE A 104 6.64 1.15 -7.99
N LEU A 105 7.64 1.82 -7.43
CA LEU A 105 8.44 2.84 -8.08
C LEU A 105 9.67 2.14 -8.67
N LYS A 106 9.75 2.05 -10.00
CA LYS A 106 10.87 1.39 -10.72
C LYS A 106 12.26 1.92 -10.33
N GLU A 107 12.33 3.12 -9.74
CA GLU A 107 13.53 3.74 -9.23
C GLU A 107 13.28 4.25 -7.79
N ASN A 108 14.31 4.18 -6.92
CA ASN A 108 14.32 4.76 -5.57
C ASN A 108 14.35 6.29 -5.63
N MET A 109 13.37 6.88 -6.30
CA MET A 109 13.24 8.31 -6.44
C MET A 109 12.55 8.87 -5.19
N SER A 110 13.31 9.65 -4.44
CA SER A 110 12.78 10.55 -3.42
C SER A 110 11.79 11.56 -4.03
N ASN A 111 10.97 12.19 -3.18
CA ASN A 111 10.00 13.23 -3.56
C ASN A 111 8.88 12.63 -4.43
N ARG A 112 8.05 11.82 -3.79
CA ARG A 112 6.95 11.07 -4.37
C ARG A 112 5.71 11.18 -3.52
N TYR A 113 4.56 11.08 -4.16
CA TYR A 113 3.31 10.86 -3.46
C TYR A 113 2.54 9.71 -4.09
N ILE A 114 1.72 9.06 -3.26
CA ILE A 114 0.64 8.16 -3.67
C ILE A 114 -0.65 8.69 -3.04
N ALA A 115 -1.78 8.54 -3.73
CA ALA A 115 -3.04 9.10 -3.25
C ALA A 115 -4.25 8.26 -3.64
N ILE A 116 -5.28 8.35 -2.80
CA ILE A 116 -6.63 7.84 -3.02
C ILE A 116 -7.54 9.05 -3.22
N GLY A 117 -8.20 9.13 -4.37
CA GLY A 117 -9.27 10.10 -4.63
C GLY A 117 -10.64 9.43 -4.54
N PHE A 118 -11.59 10.11 -3.91
CA PHE A 118 -13.00 9.73 -3.86
C PHE A 118 -13.80 10.72 -4.69
N SER A 119 -14.33 10.26 -5.81
CA SER A 119 -15.03 11.10 -6.79
C SER A 119 -16.46 10.65 -7.06
N ASP A 120 -17.33 11.61 -7.38
CA ASP A 120 -18.70 11.32 -7.81
C ASP A 120 -18.79 10.98 -9.31
N ASP A 121 -17.73 11.25 -10.08
CA ASP A 121 -17.63 11.01 -11.52
C ASP A 121 -16.23 10.48 -11.88
N GLN A 122 -15.92 10.41 -13.18
CA GLN A 122 -14.63 9.92 -13.68
C GLN A 122 -13.67 11.07 -14.03
N GLU A 123 -13.95 12.28 -13.56
CA GLU A 123 -13.12 13.46 -13.78
C GLU A 123 -12.51 13.94 -12.46
N MET A 124 -11.29 14.49 -12.54
CA MET A 124 -10.61 15.05 -11.36
C MET A 124 -10.98 16.52 -11.21
N GLY A 125 -11.70 16.90 -10.14
CA GLY A 125 -12.11 18.29 -9.97
C GLY A 125 -13.04 18.64 -8.81
N ASN A 126 -13.51 17.65 -8.06
CA ASN A 126 -14.29 17.85 -6.83
C ASN A 126 -14.17 16.63 -5.92
N ASP A 127 -12.94 16.20 -5.67
CA ASP A 127 -12.65 14.91 -5.06
C ASP A 127 -12.09 15.11 -3.66
N SER A 128 -12.46 14.23 -2.75
CA SER A 128 -11.77 14.11 -1.47
C SER A 128 -10.53 13.25 -1.66
N VAL A 129 -9.41 13.68 -1.10
CA VAL A 129 -8.13 13.02 -1.33
C VAL A 129 -7.47 12.67 0.00
N ILE A 130 -7.04 11.42 0.12
CA ILE A 130 -6.05 11.01 1.11
C ILE A 130 -4.76 10.79 0.34
N TYR A 131 -3.68 11.43 0.76
CA TYR A 131 -2.38 11.25 0.15
C TYR A 131 -1.39 10.71 1.17
N CYS A 132 -0.35 10.06 0.66
CA CYS A 132 0.85 9.75 1.40
C CYS A 132 2.04 10.29 0.60
N GLN A 133 2.85 11.14 1.22
CA GLN A 133 3.99 11.79 0.59
C GLN A 133 5.29 11.36 1.25
N ALA A 134 6.34 11.16 0.46
CA ALA A 134 7.68 10.89 0.94
C ALA A 134 8.65 11.89 0.29
N SER A 135 9.47 12.54 1.11
CA SER A 135 10.53 13.45 0.65
C SER A 135 11.91 12.82 0.87
N LYS A 136 12.98 13.45 0.37
CA LYS A 136 14.37 13.00 0.62
C LYS A 136 14.72 12.83 2.10
N THR A 137 14.04 13.54 2.98
CA THR A 137 14.42 13.70 4.40
C THR A 137 13.36 13.24 5.38
N MET A 138 12.21 12.75 4.91
CA MET A 138 11.10 12.30 5.76
C MET A 138 10.59 10.94 5.31
N ASP A 139 10.35 10.08 6.30
CA ASP A 139 9.50 8.91 6.13
C ASP A 139 8.13 9.32 5.59
N PRO A 140 7.42 8.43 4.88
CA PRO A 140 6.17 8.83 4.29
C PRO A 140 5.14 9.29 5.34
N GLU A 141 4.47 10.39 5.04
CA GLU A 141 3.45 11.00 5.90
C GLU A 141 2.11 11.03 5.17
N ILE A 142 1.05 10.59 5.86
CA ILE A 142 -0.32 10.70 5.37
C ILE A 142 -0.91 12.08 5.63
N GLY A 143 -1.72 12.56 4.70
CA GLY A 143 -2.47 13.80 4.84
C GLY A 143 -3.80 13.76 4.10
N LEU A 144 -4.56 14.84 4.29
CA LEU A 144 -5.83 15.06 3.62
C LEU A 144 -5.72 16.24 2.67
N GLY A 145 -6.44 16.15 1.57
CA GLY A 145 -6.62 17.25 0.65
C GLY A 145 -7.89 17.08 -0.14
N TYR A 146 -8.10 17.98 -1.09
CA TYR A 146 -9.20 17.89 -2.03
C TYR A 146 -8.79 18.49 -3.37
N THR A 147 -9.46 18.04 -4.42
CA THR A 147 -9.32 18.63 -5.74
C THR A 147 -10.44 19.62 -6.00
N THR A 148 -10.09 20.68 -6.71
CA THR A 148 -11.01 21.57 -7.42
C THR A 148 -10.67 21.44 -8.91
N THR A 149 -11.48 22.00 -9.81
CA THR A 149 -11.42 21.79 -11.28
C THR A 149 -10.03 21.71 -11.91
N LYS A 150 -9.01 22.41 -11.37
CA LYS A 150 -7.62 22.30 -11.85
C LYS A 150 -6.54 22.28 -10.75
N ASN A 151 -6.93 22.23 -9.47
CA ASN A 151 -5.97 22.41 -8.38
C ASN A 151 -6.21 21.41 -7.26
N PHE A 152 -5.12 20.83 -6.75
CA PHE A 152 -5.10 20.11 -5.49
C PHE A 152 -4.83 21.10 -4.34
N LYS A 153 -5.52 20.92 -3.21
CA LYS A 153 -5.33 21.70 -1.99
C LYS A 153 -5.17 20.77 -0.81
N ILE A 154 -4.13 21.01 -0.01
CA ILE A 154 -3.88 20.29 1.24
C ILE A 154 -4.74 20.90 2.36
N ILE A 155 -5.24 20.05 3.26
CA ILE A 155 -5.83 20.48 4.52
C ILE A 155 -4.71 20.65 5.54
N GLU A 156 -4.30 21.90 5.78
CA GLU A 156 -3.16 22.23 6.64
C GLU A 156 -3.46 22.12 8.14
N ASP A 157 -4.73 22.03 8.55
CA ASP A 157 -5.10 21.87 9.96
C ASP A 157 -4.71 20.48 10.48
N VAL A 158 -3.50 20.41 11.04
CA VAL A 158 -2.89 19.22 11.63
C VAL A 158 -3.78 18.60 12.72
N ILE A 159 -4.54 19.40 13.48
CA ILE A 159 -5.41 18.87 14.53
C ILE A 159 -6.57 18.11 13.88
N THR A 160 -7.17 18.67 12.83
CA THR A 160 -8.23 18.00 12.07
C THR A 160 -7.70 16.75 11.37
N VAL A 161 -6.55 16.82 10.70
CA VAL A 161 -5.94 15.67 10.04
C VAL A 161 -5.67 14.54 11.03
N LYS A 162 -5.04 14.82 12.19
CA LYS A 162 -4.75 13.79 13.21
C LYS A 162 -5.98 13.23 13.92
N LYS A 163 -7.12 13.93 13.89
CA LYS A 163 -8.39 13.39 14.38
C LYS A 163 -8.98 12.36 13.42
N ILE A 164 -8.76 12.54 12.12
CA ILE A 164 -9.32 11.70 11.05
C ILE A 164 -8.37 10.55 10.70
N LEU A 165 -7.08 10.83 10.55
CA LEU A 165 -6.06 9.91 10.09
C LEU A 165 -5.06 9.56 11.18
N GLN A 166 -4.70 8.28 11.25
CA GLN A 166 -3.66 7.77 12.13
C GLN A 166 -2.69 6.88 11.35
N ASN A 167 -1.42 7.29 11.24
CA ASN A 167 -0.35 6.48 10.68
C ASN A 167 -0.19 5.17 11.48
N GLN A 168 0.01 4.06 10.77
CA GLN A 168 0.40 2.79 11.36
C GLN A 168 1.83 2.45 10.95
N GLU A 169 2.05 2.25 9.66
CA GLU A 169 3.34 1.84 9.10
C GLU A 169 3.53 2.52 7.75
N THR A 170 4.66 3.19 7.58
CA THR A 170 5.01 3.84 6.32
C THR A 170 6.45 3.52 5.96
N GLY A 171 6.74 3.41 4.67
CA GLY A 171 8.12 3.17 4.24
C GLY A 171 8.28 3.00 2.74
N ILE A 172 9.54 3.00 2.32
CA ILE A 172 9.95 2.65 0.96
C ILE A 172 10.91 1.46 1.07
N ILE A 173 10.47 0.29 0.63
CA ILE A 173 11.24 -0.95 0.70
C ILE A 173 11.30 -1.56 -0.70
N ASN A 174 12.51 -1.83 -1.19
CA ASN A 174 12.75 -2.46 -2.50
C ASN A 174 12.01 -1.76 -3.67
N GLY A 175 11.94 -0.43 -3.65
CA GLY A 175 11.24 0.38 -4.65
C GLY A 175 9.73 0.49 -4.45
N THR A 176 9.14 -0.22 -3.48
CA THR A 176 7.71 -0.07 -3.16
C THR A 176 7.52 0.94 -2.04
N MET A 177 6.82 2.03 -2.34
CA MET A 177 6.31 2.95 -1.32
C MET A 177 5.00 2.40 -0.77
N THR A 178 4.90 2.24 0.55
CA THR A 178 3.71 1.71 1.23
C THR A 178 3.32 2.62 2.38
N CYS A 179 2.02 2.89 2.50
CA CYS A 179 1.45 3.59 3.64
C CYS A 179 0.22 2.86 4.16
N ARG A 180 0.31 2.44 5.43
CA ARG A 180 -0.76 1.84 6.22
C ARG A 180 -1.26 2.84 7.24
N PHE A 181 -2.57 3.02 7.28
CA PHE A 181 -3.19 4.01 8.16
C PHE A 181 -4.63 3.65 8.49
N LEU A 182 -5.10 4.22 9.59
CA LEU A 182 -6.50 4.18 9.98
C LEU A 182 -7.16 5.51 9.64
N GLN A 183 -8.35 5.45 9.05
CA GLN A 183 -9.23 6.59 8.89
C GLN A 183 -10.46 6.40 9.79
N LYS A 184 -10.72 7.32 10.70
CA LYS A 184 -12.02 7.39 11.37
C LYS A 184 -13.09 7.74 10.36
N ILE A 185 -14.24 7.06 10.41
CA ILE A 185 -15.38 7.51 9.62
C ILE A 185 -15.81 8.89 10.11
N TRP A 186 -16.30 9.66 9.18
CA TRP A 186 -16.80 10.99 9.40
C TRP A 186 -17.99 11.19 8.45
N ASP A 187 -19.00 11.94 8.92
CA ASP A 187 -20.13 12.32 8.08
C ASP A 187 -19.66 13.37 7.06
N GLU A 188 -20.40 13.50 5.95
CA GLU A 188 -20.10 14.50 4.93
C GLU A 188 -19.92 15.89 5.56
N ASN A 189 -18.83 16.54 5.19
CA ASN A 189 -18.36 17.78 5.78
C ASN A 189 -17.95 18.67 4.60
N PRO A 190 -18.90 19.49 4.11
CA PRO A 190 -18.67 20.37 2.99
C PRO A 190 -17.53 21.37 3.24
N GLU A 191 -17.28 21.78 4.49
CA GLU A 191 -16.20 22.71 4.83
C GLU A 191 -14.82 22.09 4.62
N LEU A 192 -14.70 20.77 4.81
CA LEU A 192 -13.47 20.03 4.59
C LEU A 192 -13.36 19.43 3.18
N HIS A 193 -14.34 19.67 2.29
CA HIS A 193 -14.41 19.09 0.93
C HIS A 193 -14.29 17.57 0.92
N MET A 194 -14.94 16.98 1.91
CA MET A 194 -14.69 15.64 2.35
C MET A 194 -16.03 14.94 2.06
N LYS A 195 -16.02 13.82 1.31
CA LYS A 195 -17.20 13.04 0.88
C LYS A 195 -17.50 11.86 1.81
N SER A 196 -18.79 11.61 2.08
CA SER A 196 -19.21 10.46 2.90
C SER A 196 -18.69 9.13 2.34
N LEU A 197 -18.13 8.28 3.20
CA LEU A 197 -17.62 6.96 2.79
C LEU A 197 -18.72 5.87 2.77
N TYR A 198 -19.94 6.23 3.19
CA TYR A 198 -21.13 5.37 3.10
C TYR A 198 -21.84 5.48 1.75
N THR A 199 -21.49 6.47 0.93
CA THR A 199 -22.01 6.62 -0.43
C THR A 199 -21.01 6.06 -1.45
N PRO A 200 -21.49 5.60 -2.62
CA PRO A 200 -20.62 5.01 -3.63
C PRO A 200 -19.83 6.08 -4.39
N HIS A 201 -18.50 5.90 -4.51
CA HIS A 201 -17.57 6.79 -5.22
C HIS A 201 -16.73 6.06 -6.25
N TYR A 202 -16.35 6.73 -7.33
CA TYR A 202 -15.21 6.29 -8.11
C TYR A 202 -13.94 6.43 -7.26
N ILE A 203 -13.08 5.42 -7.30
CA ILE A 203 -11.83 5.40 -6.58
C ILE A 203 -10.71 5.69 -7.57
N PHE A 204 -10.02 6.79 -7.35
CA PHE A 204 -8.82 7.13 -8.10
C PHE A 204 -7.61 6.69 -7.31
N LEU A 205 -6.71 5.94 -7.94
CA LEU A 205 -5.39 5.67 -7.39
C LEU A 205 -4.37 6.42 -8.23
N VAL A 206 -3.54 7.19 -7.55
CA VAL A 206 -2.59 8.10 -8.20
C VAL A 206 -1.23 7.94 -7.55
N HIS A 207 -0.18 8.04 -8.35
CA HIS A 207 1.17 8.32 -7.87
C HIS A 207 1.80 9.39 -8.73
N GLY A 208 2.70 10.16 -8.15
CA GLY A 208 3.32 11.28 -8.84
C GLY A 208 4.52 11.83 -8.11
N LEU A 209 5.06 12.93 -8.68
CA LEU A 209 6.27 13.59 -8.22
C LEU A 209 5.92 14.71 -7.25
N ILE A 210 6.82 14.97 -6.31
CA ILE A 210 6.81 16.20 -5.52
C ILE A 210 7.94 17.07 -6.06
N ASP A 211 7.65 18.34 -6.32
CA ASP A 211 8.65 19.32 -6.73
C ASP A 211 9.66 19.56 -5.60
N GLU A 212 10.95 19.36 -5.87
CA GLU A 212 11.99 19.39 -4.83
C GLU A 212 12.16 20.78 -4.20
N GLN A 213 11.82 21.84 -4.94
CA GLN A 213 12.06 23.22 -4.51
C GLN A 213 10.88 23.77 -3.70
N SER A 214 9.67 23.55 -4.20
CA SER A 214 8.44 24.08 -3.59
C SER A 214 7.79 23.10 -2.61
N GLY A 215 8.11 21.81 -2.68
CA GLY A 215 7.40 20.76 -1.92
C GLY A 215 5.99 20.50 -2.43
N ASN A 216 5.59 21.11 -3.55
CA ASN A 216 4.26 20.97 -4.12
C ASN A 216 4.13 19.67 -4.92
N PHE A 217 2.90 19.15 -4.94
CA PHE A 217 2.53 17.97 -5.72
C PHE A 217 2.51 18.37 -7.19
N GLN A 218 3.29 17.66 -8.01
CA GLN A 218 3.21 17.83 -9.45
C GLN A 218 1.97 17.12 -10.00
N ILE A 219 1.45 17.62 -11.11
CA ILE A 219 0.34 16.98 -11.80
C ILE A 219 0.83 15.62 -12.30
N HIS A 220 0.06 14.57 -12.01
CA HIS A 220 0.29 13.24 -12.58
C HIS A 220 0.14 13.27 -14.12
N SER A 221 0.51 12.20 -14.81
CA SER A 221 0.42 12.22 -16.27
C SER A 221 -1.04 12.29 -16.75
N THR A 222 -1.28 13.03 -17.83
CA THR A 222 -2.56 13.05 -18.56
C THR A 222 -2.55 12.12 -19.78
N SER A 223 -1.43 11.46 -20.06
CA SER A 223 -1.30 10.47 -21.13
C SER A 223 -1.64 9.07 -20.62
N HIS A 224 -2.59 8.40 -21.25
CA HIS A 224 -3.03 7.05 -20.91
C HIS A 224 -1.92 5.98 -21.00
N ASP A 225 -0.87 6.22 -21.77
CA ASP A 225 0.25 5.29 -21.94
C ASP A 225 1.33 5.45 -20.86
N SER A 226 1.17 6.40 -19.93
CA SER A 226 2.13 6.68 -18.87
C SER A 226 1.87 5.83 -17.65
N ASP A 227 2.93 5.28 -17.05
CA ASP A 227 2.84 4.67 -15.73
C ASP A 227 2.32 5.64 -14.65
N MET A 228 2.44 6.97 -14.85
CA MET A 228 1.89 7.99 -13.93
C MET A 228 0.47 8.44 -14.30
N TYR A 229 -0.21 7.74 -15.21
CA TYR A 229 -1.64 7.96 -15.45
C TYR A 229 -2.44 7.41 -14.26
N PRO A 230 -3.47 8.12 -13.76
CA PRO A 230 -4.23 7.67 -12.62
C PRO A 230 -5.07 6.45 -13.00
N TYR A 231 -5.13 5.48 -12.09
CA TYR A 231 -6.14 4.44 -12.19
C TYR A 231 -7.48 5.01 -11.72
N ILE A 232 -8.55 4.72 -12.44
CA ILE A 232 -9.94 5.05 -12.08
C ILE A 232 -10.72 3.75 -12.02
N SER A 233 -11.45 3.51 -10.93
CA SER A 233 -12.27 2.31 -10.81
C SER A 233 -13.33 2.23 -11.92
N PRO A 234 -13.63 1.03 -12.46
CA PRO A 234 -14.61 0.89 -13.55
C PRO A 234 -16.05 1.21 -13.12
N GLY A 235 -16.30 1.21 -11.80
CA GLY A 235 -17.58 1.59 -11.21
C GLY A 235 -17.39 2.17 -9.82
N LYS A 236 -18.49 2.67 -9.25
CA LYS A 236 -18.48 3.25 -7.91
C LYS A 236 -18.42 2.17 -6.82
N ILE A 237 -17.71 2.46 -5.74
CA ILE A 237 -17.42 1.58 -4.62
C ILE A 237 -17.84 2.28 -3.33
N ILE A 238 -18.52 1.56 -2.44
CA ILE A 238 -18.78 2.01 -1.06
C ILE A 238 -17.65 1.47 -0.19
N ILE A 239 -16.89 2.36 0.47
CA ILE A 239 -15.74 1.96 1.28
C ILE A 239 -16.18 1.55 2.69
N ALA A 240 -17.10 2.30 3.31
CA ALA A 240 -17.62 2.01 4.65
C ALA A 240 -18.73 0.95 4.60
N THR A 241 -18.46 -0.20 3.97
CA THR A 241 -19.37 -1.34 3.93
C THR A 241 -18.68 -2.58 4.48
N THR A 242 -19.38 -3.33 5.32
CA THR A 242 -18.87 -4.64 5.74
C THR A 242 -18.91 -5.54 4.52
N HIS A 243 -17.75 -6.05 4.12
CA HIS A 243 -17.70 -7.11 3.12
C HIS A 243 -18.50 -8.27 3.67
N LYS A 244 -19.74 -8.44 3.20
CA LYS A 244 -20.39 -9.74 3.32
C LYS A 244 -19.50 -10.68 2.51
N PRO A 245 -19.04 -11.81 3.07
CA PRO A 245 -18.36 -12.81 2.26
C PRO A 245 -19.27 -13.07 1.08
N PHE A 246 -18.72 -13.07 -0.15
CA PHE A 246 -19.48 -13.39 -1.35
C PHE A 246 -20.15 -14.76 -1.15
N THR A 247 -21.38 -14.77 -0.64
CA THR A 247 -22.16 -16.01 -0.51
C THR A 247 -22.70 -16.30 -1.89
N ASN A 248 -21.90 -17.06 -2.65
CA ASN A 248 -22.29 -17.85 -3.81
C ASN A 248 -23.60 -17.44 -4.48
N ILE A 249 -23.53 -16.51 -5.45
CA ILE A 249 -24.54 -16.47 -6.52
C ILE A 249 -24.16 -17.58 -7.51
N HIS A 250 -24.47 -18.81 -7.12
CA HIS A 250 -25.02 -19.86 -7.97
C HIS A 250 -25.34 -21.10 -7.12
N SER A 251 -26.43 -21.01 -6.35
CA SER A 251 -27.24 -22.19 -6.03
C SER A 251 -27.94 -22.67 -7.31
N GLY A 252 -27.16 -23.20 -8.24
CA GLY A 252 -27.64 -24.01 -9.35
C GLY A 252 -27.60 -25.47 -8.89
N ILE A 253 -28.73 -25.94 -8.35
CA ILE A 253 -28.97 -27.37 -8.12
C ILE A 253 -28.65 -28.11 -9.42
N ILE A 254 -27.56 -28.90 -9.43
CA ILE A 254 -27.28 -29.87 -10.48
C ILE A 254 -28.31 -31.00 -10.30
N THR A 255 -29.51 -30.81 -10.82
CA THR A 255 -30.37 -31.93 -11.19
C THR A 255 -29.84 -32.45 -12.51
N LYS A 256 -29.17 -33.60 -12.46
CA LYS A 256 -28.88 -34.41 -13.65
C LYS A 256 -30.18 -34.60 -14.41
N LYS A 257 -30.32 -33.93 -15.57
CA LYS A 257 -31.34 -34.28 -16.55
C LYS A 257 -30.66 -34.79 -17.82
N SER A 258 -31.11 -35.99 -18.16
CA SER A 258 -30.66 -36.86 -19.24
C SER A 258 -30.57 -36.17 -20.60
N SER A 259 -29.59 -36.61 -21.37
CA SER A 259 -29.28 -36.27 -22.75
C SER A 259 -30.46 -36.38 -23.71
N SER A 260 -30.65 -35.37 -24.55
CA SER A 260 -31.14 -35.54 -25.93
C SER A 260 -30.75 -34.32 -26.80
N PRO A 261 -30.31 -34.52 -28.06
CA PRO A 261 -29.74 -33.45 -28.89
C PRO A 261 -30.80 -32.83 -29.81
N LEU A 262 -30.94 -31.51 -29.81
CA LEU A 262 -31.81 -30.81 -30.77
C LEU A 262 -31.09 -29.63 -31.44
N LYS A 263 -30.67 -29.94 -32.67
CA LYS A 263 -30.56 -29.13 -33.90
C LYS A 263 -30.25 -27.63 -33.79
N ARG A 264 -29.12 -27.26 -34.40
CA ARG A 264 -28.74 -25.90 -34.82
C ARG A 264 -29.81 -25.32 -35.74
N ASN A 265 -30.30 -24.13 -35.42
CA ASN A 265 -30.93 -23.23 -36.38
C ASN A 265 -30.06 -21.97 -36.48
N ILE A 266 -29.38 -21.86 -37.63
CA ILE A 266 -28.67 -20.67 -38.09
C ILE A 266 -29.73 -19.70 -38.58
N ILE A 267 -29.86 -18.55 -37.92
CA ILE A 267 -30.61 -17.40 -38.46
C ILE A 267 -29.58 -16.44 -39.06
N LYS A 268 -29.58 -16.36 -40.39
CA LYS A 268 -28.96 -15.29 -41.18
C LYS A 268 -29.70 -13.98 -40.89
N ALA A 269 -28.98 -12.94 -40.55
CA ALA A 269 -29.44 -11.56 -40.73
C ALA A 269 -28.60 -10.92 -41.84
N HIS A 270 -29.30 -10.47 -42.88
CA HIS A 270 -28.79 -9.73 -44.03
C HIS A 270 -28.28 -8.35 -43.59
N GLY A 271 -27.23 -7.87 -44.27
CA GLY A 271 -26.66 -6.54 -44.08
C GLY A 271 -27.40 -5.42 -44.79
N TYR A 272 -26.78 -4.23 -44.71
CA TYR A 272 -26.91 -2.93 -45.41
C TYR A 272 -26.71 -1.84 -44.35
N GLU A 273 -26.01 -0.72 -44.53
CA GLU A 273 -25.12 -0.19 -45.56
C GLU A 273 -24.42 1.02 -44.93
N ILE A 274 -23.25 1.35 -45.47
CA ILE A 274 -22.48 2.57 -45.23
C ILE A 274 -23.12 3.70 -46.05
N TYR A 275 -23.22 4.92 -45.50
CA TYR A 275 -23.30 6.15 -46.31
C TYR A 275 -22.48 7.29 -45.68
N ASP A 276 -21.63 7.83 -46.56
CA ASP A 276 -20.82 9.08 -46.62
C ASP A 276 -19.92 9.50 -45.46
#